data_AF-A0A1J4XTQ8-F1
#
_entry.id   AF-A0A1J4XTQ8-F1
#
_cell.length_a   1.000
_cell.length_b   1.000
_cell.length_c   1.000
_cell.angle_alpha   90.00
_cell.angle_beta   90.00
_cell.angle_gamma   90.00
#
_symmetry.space_group_name_H-M   'P 1'
#
loop_
_entity.id
_entity.type
_entity.pdbx_description
1 polymer ?
#
loop_
_entity_poly.entity_id
_entity_poly.type
_entity_poly.pdbx_seq_one_letter_code
_entity_poly.pdbx_strand_id
1 'polypeptide(L)'
;MGRTELESKANTLGIEFDENVNDDDLTLLITEKEKVKEPDDVEYWRTEAKKAFQTRDEIKAERRKLQSKLTELEAKLKDAPDAESIKALKTELVQLKEFKTEFDKKTEEEELKKKTELERMEISFKKQLDSLSSELDRLKNERETEKKKFNEEINKERAEKQSLRVNRLESEIVKFAVKYKALKPEQIVKLLKDDFNYDDQLNKFVFSVKDDKGKLTDELSIEDRVKMFLSDPDNENLIASSANTNGTGVRNYNGGGEVIKTKSTKKYDPKDPDIIKQAYLKGLSVEDHIATLKKMREKLDKVHGIKGE
;
A
#
# COMPACT_ATOMS: atom_id res chain seq x y z
N MET A 1 13.20 37.87 22.03
CA MET A 1 13.53 37.21 20.75
C MET A 1 14.38 38.18 19.96
N GLY A 2 15.43 37.69 19.30
CA GLY A 2 16.18 38.54 18.35
C GLY A 2 15.35 38.77 17.09
N ARG A 3 15.55 39.90 16.39
CA ARG A 3 14.84 40.23 15.15
C ARG A 3 14.87 39.10 14.11
N THR A 4 16.02 38.44 13.95
CA THR A 4 16.21 37.29 13.06
C THR A 4 15.34 36.07 13.41
N GLU A 5 15.02 35.87 14.69
CA GLU A 5 14.11 34.81 15.14
C GLU A 5 12.66 35.15 14.81
N LEU A 6 12.27 36.42 14.91
CA LEU A 6 10.94 36.90 14.53
C LEU A 6 10.72 36.81 13.03
N GLU A 7 11.69 37.23 12.22
CA GLU A 7 11.64 37.13 10.76
C GLU A 7 11.52 35.67 10.28
N SER A 8 12.26 34.75 10.90
CA SER A 8 12.16 33.31 10.60
C SER A 8 10.79 32.72 10.97
N LYS A 9 10.23 33.11 12.12
CA LYS A 9 8.87 32.71 12.52
C LYS A 9 7.79 33.30 11.61
N ALA A 10 7.92 34.57 11.23
CA ALA A 10 7.00 35.21 10.29
C ALA A 10 7.02 34.52 8.91
N ASN A 11 8.21 34.17 8.41
CA ASN A 11 8.37 33.46 7.14
C ASN A 11 7.81 32.03 7.18
N THR A 12 8.02 31.29 8.27
CA THR A 12 7.45 29.93 8.41
C THR A 12 5.92 29.95 8.52
N LEU A 13 5.36 31.00 9.11
CA LEU A 13 3.92 31.24 9.13
C LEU A 13 3.39 31.85 7.81
N GLY A 14 4.26 32.21 6.86
CA GLY A 14 3.91 32.81 5.56
C GLY A 14 3.35 34.23 5.68
N ILE A 15 3.84 35.02 6.64
CA ILE A 15 3.51 36.44 6.82
C ILE A 15 4.49 37.25 5.95
N GLU A 16 3.97 38.02 5.01
CA GLU A 16 4.77 38.99 4.24
C GLU A 16 4.91 40.27 5.07
N PHE A 17 6.15 40.71 5.31
CA PHE A 17 6.45 41.94 6.03
C PHE A 17 7.59 42.71 5.33
N ASP A 18 7.61 44.03 5.52
CA ASP A 18 8.65 44.92 4.98
C ASP A 18 9.90 44.86 5.87
N GLU A 19 11.11 44.94 5.29
CA GLU A 19 12.38 44.96 6.03
C GLU A 19 12.47 46.10 7.05
N ASN A 20 11.62 47.13 6.92
CA ASN A 20 11.55 48.28 7.84
C ASN A 20 10.50 48.15 8.94
N VAL A 21 9.78 47.03 9.03
CA VAL A 21 8.81 46.80 10.11
C VAL A 21 9.53 46.79 11.48
N ASN A 22 8.87 47.37 12.48
CA ASN A 22 9.37 47.36 13.86
C ASN A 22 9.13 45.99 14.50
N ASP A 23 10.03 45.58 15.40
CA ASP A 23 10.01 44.25 16.03
C ASP A 23 8.69 44.03 16.81
N ASP A 24 8.11 45.08 17.38
CA ASP A 24 6.81 45.01 18.09
C ASP A 24 5.64 44.69 17.15
N ASP A 25 5.61 45.31 15.96
CA ASP A 25 4.56 45.08 14.96
C ASP A 25 4.70 43.68 14.34
N LEU A 26 5.93 43.23 14.11
CA LEU A 26 6.22 41.88 13.62
C LEU A 26 5.79 40.82 14.64
N THR A 27 6.04 41.07 15.94
CA THR A 27 5.61 40.19 17.02
C THR A 27 4.08 40.13 17.11
N LEU A 28 3.39 41.26 16.89
CA LEU A 28 1.93 41.30 16.88
C LEU A 28 1.35 40.47 15.72
N LEU A 29 1.92 40.58 14.51
CA LEU A 29 1.51 39.81 13.34
C LEU A 29 1.73 38.30 13.52
N ILE A 30 2.87 37.91 14.11
CA ILE A 30 3.17 36.52 14.43
C ILE A 30 2.16 35.98 15.44
N THR A 31 1.90 36.72 16.53
CA THR A 31 0.95 36.28 17.56
C THR A 31 -0.49 36.24 17.07
N GLU A 32 -0.88 37.11 16.15
CA GLU A 32 -2.21 37.11 15.54
C GLU A 32 -2.41 35.91 14.60
N LYS A 33 -1.35 35.46 13.90
CA LYS A 33 -1.40 34.26 13.05
C LYS A 33 -1.18 32.95 13.82
N GLU A 34 -0.42 32.99 14.92
CA GLU A 34 -0.22 31.86 15.85
C GLU A 34 -1.45 31.59 16.73
N LYS A 35 -2.42 32.52 16.79
CA LYS A 35 -3.76 32.19 17.27
C LYS A 35 -4.40 31.20 16.29
N VAL A 36 -4.11 29.93 16.53
CA VAL A 36 -4.86 28.79 16.01
C VAL A 36 -6.33 29.11 16.23
N LYS A 37 -7.09 29.31 15.14
CA LYS A 37 -8.55 29.36 15.20
C LYS A 37 -9.01 28.12 15.95
N GLU A 38 -9.42 28.31 17.20
CA GLU A 38 -9.81 27.23 18.08
C GLU A 38 -10.94 26.40 17.42
N PRO A 39 -11.04 25.08 17.70
CA PRO A 39 -12.05 24.19 17.13
C PRO A 39 -13.52 24.56 17.43
N ASP A 40 -13.78 25.67 18.14
CA ASP A 40 -15.08 26.29 18.33
C ASP A 40 -15.43 27.35 17.27
N ASP A 41 -14.56 27.61 16.29
CA ASP A 41 -14.84 28.51 15.18
C ASP A 41 -15.90 27.88 14.24
N VAL A 42 -17.12 28.41 14.30
CA VAL A 42 -18.28 28.03 13.46
C VAL A 42 -17.92 28.01 11.97
N GLU A 43 -16.96 28.85 11.56
CA GLU A 43 -16.49 28.91 10.18
C GLU A 43 -15.72 27.65 9.77
N TYR A 44 -14.90 27.09 10.66
CA TYR A 44 -14.19 25.81 10.44
C TYR A 44 -15.20 24.68 10.19
N TRP A 45 -16.20 24.53 11.06
CA TRP A 45 -17.24 23.51 10.90
C TRP A 45 -18.08 23.70 9.64
N ARG A 46 -18.34 24.94 9.22
CA ARG A 46 -19.00 25.22 7.93
C ARG A 46 -18.15 24.76 6.75
N THR A 47 -16.84 24.99 6.77
CA THR A 47 -15.95 24.53 5.70
C THR A 47 -15.83 23.02 5.67
N GLU A 48 -15.74 22.36 6.82
CA GLU A 48 -15.60 20.91 6.90
C GLU A 48 -16.92 20.20 6.53
N ALA A 49 -18.07 20.75 6.93
CA ALA A 49 -19.38 20.28 6.47
C ALA A 49 -19.53 20.45 4.95
N LYS A 50 -19.06 21.56 4.38
CA LYS A 50 -19.09 21.79 2.92
C LYS A 50 -18.24 20.76 2.17
N LYS A 51 -17.04 20.45 2.66
CA LYS A 51 -16.20 19.36 2.09
C LYS A 51 -16.90 18.01 2.19
N ALA A 52 -17.48 17.68 3.35
CA ALA A 52 -18.20 16.43 3.53
C ALA A 52 -19.43 16.30 2.60
N PHE A 53 -20.13 17.41 2.31
CA PHE A 53 -21.21 17.41 1.33
C PHE A 53 -20.71 17.27 -0.11
N GLN A 54 -19.59 17.91 -0.45
CA GLN A 54 -18.97 17.75 -1.76
C GLN A 54 -18.54 16.30 -2.01
N THR A 55 -17.83 15.67 -1.07
CA THR A 55 -17.42 14.26 -1.19
C THR A 55 -18.62 13.32 -1.28
N ARG A 56 -19.66 13.56 -0.47
CA ARG A 56 -20.92 12.80 -0.55
C ARG A 56 -21.57 12.92 -1.93
N ASP A 57 -21.60 14.13 -2.50
CA ASP A 57 -22.27 14.39 -3.78
C ASP A 57 -21.45 13.85 -4.96
N GLU A 58 -20.11 13.88 -4.88
CA GLU A 58 -19.20 13.20 -5.81
C GLU A 58 -19.43 11.68 -5.78
N ILE A 59 -19.45 11.05 -4.60
CA ILE A 59 -19.73 9.62 -4.45
C ILE A 59 -21.11 9.26 -5.02
N LYS A 60 -22.13 10.10 -4.80
CA LYS A 60 -23.45 9.91 -5.41
C LYS A 60 -23.41 10.00 -6.93
N ALA A 61 -22.64 10.94 -7.48
CA ALA A 61 -22.47 11.09 -8.92
C ALA A 61 -21.74 9.87 -9.53
N GLU A 62 -20.68 9.38 -8.88
CA GLU A 62 -19.97 8.17 -9.29
C GLU A 62 -20.87 6.93 -9.22
N ARG A 63 -21.62 6.78 -8.13
CA ARG A 63 -22.60 5.69 -7.99
C ARG A 63 -23.61 5.70 -9.13
N ARG A 64 -24.15 6.87 -9.51
CA ARG A 64 -25.08 6.99 -10.66
C ARG A 64 -24.41 6.60 -11.97
N LYS A 65 -23.16 7.02 -12.20
CA LYS A 65 -22.38 6.63 -13.40
C LYS A 65 -22.10 5.13 -13.46
N LEU A 66 -21.77 4.52 -12.33
CA LEU A 66 -21.55 3.07 -12.26
C LEU A 66 -22.85 2.30 -12.49
N GLN A 67 -23.96 2.79 -11.93
CA GLN A 67 -25.27 2.19 -12.11
C GLN A 67 -25.74 2.31 -13.57
N SER A 68 -25.53 3.44 -14.24
CA SER A 68 -25.84 3.58 -15.67
C SER A 68 -25.01 2.63 -16.52
N LYS A 69 -23.70 2.51 -16.25
CA LYS A 69 -22.81 1.53 -16.91
C LYS A 69 -23.27 0.09 -16.68
N LEU A 70 -23.70 -0.26 -15.48
CA LEU A 70 -24.26 -1.58 -15.19
C LEU A 70 -25.52 -1.85 -16.01
N THR A 71 -26.46 -0.89 -16.05
CA THR A 71 -27.68 -1.04 -16.87
C THR A 71 -27.39 -1.13 -18.36
N GLU A 72 -26.39 -0.39 -18.87
CA GLU A 72 -25.94 -0.50 -20.25
C GLU A 72 -25.29 -1.85 -20.56
N LEU A 73 -24.47 -2.37 -19.63
CA LEU A 73 -23.87 -3.69 -19.77
C LEU A 73 -24.90 -4.81 -19.69
N GLU A 74 -25.88 -4.71 -18.79
CA GLU A 74 -27.00 -5.65 -18.70
C GLU A 74 -27.87 -5.64 -19.96
N ALA A 75 -28.13 -4.47 -20.54
CA ALA A 75 -28.82 -4.35 -21.82
C ALA A 75 -28.01 -5.02 -22.95
N LYS A 76 -26.71 -4.75 -23.04
CA LYS A 76 -25.82 -5.40 -24.01
C LYS A 76 -25.71 -6.91 -23.81
N LEU A 77 -25.83 -7.40 -22.58
CA LEU A 77 -25.80 -8.83 -22.28
C LEU A 77 -27.11 -9.54 -22.68
N LYS A 78 -28.24 -8.83 -22.66
CA LYS A 78 -29.53 -9.36 -23.14
C LYS A 78 -29.57 -9.53 -24.66
N ASP A 79 -28.92 -8.63 -25.39
CA ASP A 79 -28.80 -8.70 -26.85
C ASP A 79 -27.60 -9.55 -27.31
N ALA A 80 -26.78 -10.03 -26.37
CA ALA A 80 -25.67 -10.91 -26.69
C ALA A 80 -26.19 -12.31 -27.05
N PRO A 81 -25.61 -12.97 -28.07
CA PRO A 81 -25.92 -14.37 -28.36
C PRO A 81 -25.67 -15.22 -27.11
N ASP A 82 -26.62 -16.11 -26.81
CA ASP A 82 -26.52 -17.04 -25.71
C ASP A 82 -25.34 -18.01 -25.90
N ALA A 83 -24.92 -18.66 -24.82
CA ALA A 83 -23.73 -19.51 -24.85
C ALA A 83 -23.85 -20.68 -25.84
N GLU A 84 -25.06 -21.14 -26.18
CA GLU A 84 -25.30 -22.21 -27.14
C GLU A 84 -25.18 -21.70 -28.58
N SER A 85 -25.74 -20.53 -28.89
CA SER A 85 -25.54 -19.89 -30.21
C SER A 85 -24.09 -19.50 -30.46
N ILE A 86 -23.33 -19.08 -29.44
CA ILE A 86 -21.87 -18.87 -29.56
C ILE A 86 -21.14 -20.19 -29.86
N LYS A 87 -21.56 -21.31 -29.24
CA LYS A 87 -20.98 -22.63 -29.54
C LYS A 87 -21.31 -23.08 -30.96
N ALA A 88 -22.54 -22.90 -31.40
CA ALA A 88 -22.99 -23.22 -32.76
C ALA A 88 -22.20 -22.42 -33.81
N LEU A 89 -22.05 -21.11 -33.60
CA LEU A 89 -21.23 -20.24 -34.46
C LEU A 89 -19.77 -20.67 -34.47
N LYS A 90 -19.21 -21.10 -33.33
CA LYS A 90 -17.84 -21.64 -33.29
C LYS A 90 -17.70 -22.93 -34.09
N THR A 91 -18.66 -23.85 -34.01
CA THR A 91 -18.66 -25.07 -34.82
C THR A 91 -18.81 -24.78 -36.32
N GLU A 92 -19.70 -23.88 -36.71
CA GLU A 92 -19.84 -23.45 -38.11
C GLU A 92 -18.55 -22.79 -38.62
N LEU A 93 -17.88 -21.98 -37.79
CA LEU A 93 -16.60 -21.35 -38.15
C LEU A 93 -15.49 -22.39 -38.34
N VAL A 94 -15.47 -23.45 -37.52
CA VAL A 94 -14.55 -24.58 -37.71
C VAL A 94 -14.86 -25.32 -39.01
N GLN A 95 -16.11 -25.64 -39.27
CA GLN A 95 -16.53 -26.30 -40.52
C GLN A 95 -16.23 -25.45 -41.76
N LEU A 96 -16.45 -24.14 -41.70
CA LEU A 96 -16.10 -23.19 -42.77
C LEU A 96 -14.58 -23.12 -43.01
N LYS A 97 -13.78 -23.19 -41.95
CA LYS A 97 -12.32 -23.24 -42.07
C LYS A 97 -11.87 -24.54 -42.72
N GLU A 98 -12.41 -25.68 -42.28
CA GLU A 98 -12.12 -26.99 -42.87
C GLU A 98 -12.52 -27.03 -44.34
N PHE A 99 -13.75 -26.61 -44.66
CA PHE A 99 -14.24 -26.50 -46.04
C PHE A 99 -13.36 -25.59 -46.90
N LYS A 100 -12.97 -24.41 -46.39
CA LYS A 100 -12.07 -23.51 -47.10
C LYS A 100 -10.70 -24.16 -47.37
N THR A 101 -10.11 -24.82 -46.37
CA THR A 101 -8.82 -25.51 -46.58
C THR A 101 -8.91 -26.66 -47.57
N GLU A 102 -10.04 -27.37 -47.61
CA GLU A 102 -10.26 -28.48 -48.54
C GLU A 102 -10.55 -27.98 -49.96
N PHE A 103 -11.29 -26.86 -50.08
CA PHE A 103 -11.52 -26.17 -51.33
C PHE A 103 -10.21 -25.60 -51.90
N ASP A 104 -9.43 -24.89 -51.09
CA ASP A 104 -8.13 -24.31 -51.48
C ASP A 104 -7.16 -25.40 -51.97
N LYS A 105 -7.12 -26.57 -51.30
CA LYS A 105 -6.35 -27.74 -51.74
C LYS A 105 -6.80 -28.27 -53.10
N LYS A 106 -8.11 -28.40 -53.34
CA LYS A 106 -8.64 -28.86 -54.63
C LYS A 106 -8.34 -27.88 -55.76
N THR A 107 -8.49 -26.58 -55.52
CA THR A 107 -8.13 -25.55 -56.49
C THR A 107 -6.63 -25.54 -56.77
N GLU A 108 -5.79 -25.72 -55.75
CA GLU A 108 -4.33 -25.85 -55.95
C GLU A 108 -3.95 -27.10 -56.73
N GLU A 109 -4.58 -28.25 -56.50
CA GLU A 109 -4.31 -29.48 -57.25
C GLU A 109 -4.68 -29.35 -58.74
N GLU A 110 -5.78 -28.65 -59.05
CA GLU A 110 -6.17 -28.35 -60.42
C GLU A 110 -5.24 -27.33 -61.10
N GLU A 111 -4.77 -26.33 -60.36
CA GLU A 111 -3.78 -25.38 -60.86
C GLU A 111 -2.39 -26.02 -61.06
N LEU A 112 -1.95 -26.87 -60.13
CA LEU A 112 -0.68 -27.59 -60.20
C LEU A 112 -0.65 -28.57 -61.40
N LYS A 113 -1.78 -29.14 -61.80
CA LYS A 113 -1.89 -29.98 -63.01
C LYS A 113 -1.69 -29.20 -64.31
N LYS A 114 -1.97 -27.89 -64.32
CA LYS A 114 -1.86 -27.01 -65.51
C LYS A 114 -0.52 -26.25 -65.58
N LYS A 115 0.22 -26.18 -64.47
CA LYS A 115 1.47 -25.42 -64.32
C LYS A 115 2.72 -26.25 -64.64
N THR A 116 3.75 -25.59 -65.17
CA THR A 116 5.09 -26.16 -65.46
C THR A 116 5.84 -26.49 -64.16
N GLU A 117 6.87 -27.37 -64.20
CA GLU A 117 7.64 -27.76 -62.99
C GLU A 117 8.17 -26.57 -62.18
N LEU A 118 8.53 -25.48 -62.87
CA LEU A 118 9.06 -24.26 -62.27
C LEU A 118 8.02 -23.53 -61.41
N GLU A 119 6.78 -23.46 -61.90
CA GLU A 119 5.65 -22.90 -61.16
C GLU A 119 5.20 -23.81 -59.99
N ARG A 120 5.38 -25.14 -60.12
CA ARG A 120 5.15 -26.05 -58.98
C ARG A 120 6.13 -25.82 -57.84
N MET A 121 7.39 -25.53 -58.17
CA MET A 121 8.40 -25.16 -57.19
C MET A 121 8.11 -23.81 -56.54
N GLU A 122 7.67 -22.79 -57.29
CA GLU A 122 7.29 -21.50 -56.68
C GLU A 122 6.17 -21.64 -55.66
N ILE A 123 5.15 -22.46 -55.95
CA ILE A 123 4.04 -22.72 -55.02
C ILE A 123 4.52 -23.44 -53.76
N SER A 124 5.40 -24.44 -53.89
CA SER A 124 5.94 -25.16 -52.73
C SER A 124 6.84 -24.26 -51.87
N PHE A 125 7.67 -23.42 -52.49
CA PHE A 125 8.47 -22.43 -51.79
C PHE A 125 7.61 -21.38 -51.08
N LYS A 126 6.56 -20.90 -51.73
CA LYS A 126 5.64 -19.93 -51.13
C LYS A 126 4.92 -20.52 -49.92
N LYS A 127 4.45 -21.76 -50.00
CA LYS A 127 3.89 -22.51 -48.86
C LYS A 127 4.88 -22.67 -47.72
N GLN A 128 6.14 -22.98 -48.02
CA GLN A 128 7.18 -23.07 -47.00
C GLN A 128 7.44 -21.71 -46.34
N LEU A 129 7.48 -20.62 -47.11
CA LEU A 129 7.61 -19.25 -46.60
C LEU A 129 6.43 -18.86 -45.71
N ASP A 130 5.20 -19.16 -46.11
CA ASP A 130 4.00 -18.85 -45.32
C ASP A 130 3.97 -19.67 -44.01
N SER A 131 4.39 -20.93 -44.06
CA SER A 131 4.58 -21.79 -42.88
C SER A 131 5.63 -21.23 -41.93
N LEU A 132 6.81 -20.86 -42.45
CA LEU A 132 7.90 -20.26 -41.67
C LEU A 132 7.48 -18.92 -41.06
N SER A 133 6.77 -18.08 -41.81
CA SER A 133 6.23 -16.82 -41.32
C SER A 133 5.24 -17.04 -40.18
N SER A 134 4.33 -18.01 -40.33
CA SER A 134 3.35 -18.36 -39.29
C SER A 134 4.02 -18.91 -38.03
N GLU A 135 5.08 -19.72 -38.20
CA GLU A 135 5.86 -20.24 -37.08
C GLU A 135 6.64 -19.13 -36.35
N LEU A 136 7.23 -18.19 -37.09
CA LEU A 136 7.89 -17.01 -36.51
C LEU A 136 6.90 -16.14 -35.74
N ASP A 137 5.71 -15.88 -36.28
CA ASP A 137 4.69 -15.11 -35.59
C ASP A 137 4.20 -15.82 -34.32
N ARG A 138 4.02 -17.14 -34.38
CA ARG A 138 3.67 -17.95 -33.21
C ARG A 138 4.76 -17.87 -32.13
N LEU A 139 6.02 -18.10 -32.49
CA LEU A 139 7.16 -18.04 -31.56
C LEU A 139 7.34 -16.63 -30.97
N LYS A 140 7.11 -15.59 -31.76
CA LYS A 140 7.15 -14.19 -31.30
C LYS A 140 6.05 -13.92 -30.27
N ASN A 141 4.83 -14.38 -30.54
CA ASN A 141 3.72 -14.26 -29.61
C ASN A 141 3.96 -15.05 -28.32
N GLU A 142 4.44 -16.29 -28.40
CA GLU A 142 4.81 -17.11 -27.25
C GLU A 142 5.87 -16.41 -26.40
N ARG A 143 6.98 -15.96 -27.00
CA ARG A 143 8.04 -15.16 -26.35
C ARG A 143 7.50 -13.90 -25.68
N GLU A 144 6.56 -13.19 -26.31
CA GLU A 144 6.00 -11.97 -25.74
C GLU A 144 5.09 -12.27 -24.53
N THR A 145 4.31 -13.35 -24.59
CA THR A 145 3.51 -13.80 -23.44
C THR A 145 4.37 -14.27 -22.27
N GLU A 146 5.45 -15.01 -22.54
CA GLU A 146 6.42 -15.41 -21.51
C GLU A 146 7.10 -14.19 -20.89
N LYS A 147 7.54 -13.23 -21.71
CA LYS A 147 8.13 -11.98 -21.22
C LYS A 147 7.19 -11.20 -20.32
N LYS A 148 5.88 -11.15 -20.65
CA LYS A 148 4.86 -10.52 -19.80
C LYS A 148 4.73 -11.26 -18.46
N LYS A 149 4.63 -12.59 -18.48
CA LYS A 149 4.56 -13.41 -17.24
C LYS A 149 5.79 -13.23 -16.35
N PHE A 150 6.99 -13.30 -16.91
CA PHE A 150 8.23 -13.07 -16.17
C PHE A 150 8.31 -11.66 -15.58
N ASN A 151 7.90 -10.65 -16.33
CA ASN A 151 7.87 -9.27 -15.80
C ASN A 151 6.86 -9.12 -14.65
N GLU A 152 5.69 -9.74 -14.75
CA GLU A 152 4.70 -9.75 -13.68
C GLU A 152 5.24 -10.45 -12.42
N GLU A 153 5.93 -11.57 -12.57
CA GLU A 153 6.55 -12.32 -11.47
C GLU A 153 7.67 -11.52 -10.81
N ILE A 154 8.58 -10.93 -11.59
CA ILE A 154 9.64 -10.04 -11.08
C ILE A 154 9.04 -8.85 -10.32
N ASN A 155 7.95 -8.25 -10.82
CA ASN A 155 7.30 -7.13 -10.14
C ASN A 155 6.63 -7.57 -8.83
N LYS A 156 6.01 -8.75 -8.79
CA LYS A 156 5.46 -9.33 -7.56
C LYS A 156 6.56 -9.58 -6.53
N GLU A 157 7.65 -10.22 -6.93
CA GLU A 157 8.79 -10.48 -6.04
C GLU A 157 9.43 -9.17 -5.53
N ARG A 158 9.56 -8.16 -6.39
CA ARG A 158 10.06 -6.84 -5.99
C ARG A 158 9.14 -6.16 -4.98
N ALA A 159 7.83 -6.23 -5.18
CA ALA A 159 6.85 -5.67 -4.26
C ALA A 159 6.88 -6.40 -2.90
N GLU A 160 7.00 -7.73 -2.90
CA GLU A 160 7.12 -8.54 -1.69
C GLU A 160 8.43 -8.25 -0.94
N LYS A 161 9.57 -8.21 -1.65
CA LYS A 161 10.85 -7.81 -1.04
C LYS A 161 10.77 -6.41 -0.44
N GLN A 162 10.13 -5.46 -1.13
CA GLN A 162 9.97 -4.11 -0.63
C GLN A 162 9.09 -4.07 0.63
N SER A 163 7.98 -4.82 0.68
CA SER A 163 7.12 -4.85 1.86
C SER A 163 7.83 -5.47 3.06
N LEU A 164 8.61 -6.55 2.86
CA LEU A 164 9.43 -7.16 3.90
C LEU A 164 10.52 -6.20 4.41
N ARG A 165 11.16 -5.44 3.50
CA ARG A 165 12.14 -4.41 3.85
C ARG A 165 11.50 -3.31 4.72
N VAL A 166 10.35 -2.78 4.32
CA VAL A 166 9.62 -1.77 5.11
C VAL A 166 9.24 -2.32 6.48
N ASN A 167 8.66 -3.51 6.57
CA ASN A 167 8.29 -4.12 7.85
C ASN A 167 9.51 -4.33 8.77
N ARG A 168 10.67 -4.68 8.19
CA ARG A 168 11.93 -4.79 8.92
C ARG A 168 12.38 -3.42 9.46
N LEU A 169 12.34 -2.37 8.64
CA LEU A 169 12.65 -1.00 9.06
C LEU A 169 11.76 -0.57 10.22
N GLU A 170 10.45 -0.72 10.08
CA GLU A 170 9.48 -0.35 11.12
C GLU A 170 9.77 -1.09 12.42
N SER A 171 10.05 -2.40 12.35
CA SER A 171 10.38 -3.22 13.52
C SER A 171 11.68 -2.77 14.20
N GLU A 172 12.70 -2.41 13.43
CA GLU A 172 13.97 -1.91 13.95
C GLU A 172 13.78 -0.53 14.62
N ILE A 173 13.01 0.39 14.01
CA ILE A 173 12.67 1.68 14.62
C ILE A 173 11.93 1.48 15.94
N VAL A 174 10.90 0.61 15.98
CA VAL A 174 10.17 0.32 17.23
C VAL A 174 11.11 -0.21 18.30
N LYS A 175 11.99 -1.16 17.95
CA LYS A 175 12.95 -1.76 18.88
C LYS A 175 13.84 -0.69 19.52
N PHE A 176 14.38 0.24 18.73
CA PHE A 176 15.21 1.32 19.25
C PHE A 176 14.39 2.38 20.00
N ALA A 177 13.19 2.72 19.53
CA ALA A 177 12.30 3.65 20.23
C ALA A 177 11.93 3.14 21.64
N VAL A 178 11.65 1.84 21.79
CA VAL A 178 11.44 1.20 23.10
C VAL A 178 12.70 1.25 23.95
N LYS A 179 13.87 0.95 23.37
CA LYS A 179 15.17 1.03 24.06
C LYS A 179 15.43 2.43 24.64
N TYR A 180 15.03 3.48 23.92
CA TYR A 180 15.17 4.87 24.35
C TYR A 180 13.91 5.42 25.04
N LYS A 181 13.02 4.55 25.53
CA LYS A 181 11.85 4.90 26.35
C LYS A 181 10.86 5.86 25.66
N ALA A 182 10.67 5.74 24.35
CA ALA A 182 9.60 6.46 23.67
C ALA A 182 8.23 6.09 24.27
N LEU A 183 7.39 7.10 24.52
CA LEU A 183 6.06 6.94 25.09
C LEU A 183 5.13 6.15 24.14
N LYS A 184 5.25 6.40 22.83
CA LYS A 184 4.50 5.72 21.76
C LYS A 184 5.44 5.32 20.61
N PRO A 185 6.07 4.14 20.68
CA PRO A 185 7.01 3.67 19.67
C PRO A 185 6.43 3.63 18.24
N GLU A 186 5.15 3.31 18.07
CA GLU A 186 4.53 3.29 16.73
C GLU A 186 4.42 4.69 16.10
N GLN A 187 4.35 5.74 16.93
CA GLN A 187 4.36 7.12 16.44
C GLN A 187 5.74 7.50 15.90
N ILE A 188 6.82 7.02 16.54
CA ILE A 188 8.19 7.25 16.08
C ILE A 188 8.41 6.63 14.70
N VAL A 189 7.86 5.44 14.44
CA VAL A 189 7.88 4.82 13.11
C VAL A 189 7.25 5.73 12.06
N LYS A 190 6.07 6.29 12.34
CA LYS A 190 5.37 7.18 11.39
C LYS A 190 6.16 8.43 11.06
N LEU A 191 6.94 8.94 12.01
CA LEU A 191 7.72 10.16 11.85
C LEU A 191 9.06 9.91 11.14
N LEU A 192 9.66 8.72 11.31
CA LEU A 192 11.02 8.45 10.85
C LEU A 192 11.12 7.47 9.67
N LYS A 193 10.09 6.68 9.36
CA LYS A 193 10.20 5.62 8.33
C LYS A 193 10.59 6.16 6.94
N ASP A 194 10.17 7.37 6.60
CA ASP A 194 10.39 7.97 5.28
C ASP A 194 11.77 8.65 5.17
N ASP A 195 12.47 8.82 6.30
CA ASP A 195 13.81 9.39 6.35
C ASP A 195 14.89 8.40 5.86
N PHE A 196 14.61 7.10 5.91
CA PHE A 196 15.61 6.06 5.63
C PHE A 196 15.58 5.61 4.18
N ASN A 197 16.77 5.52 3.58
CA ASN A 197 16.98 4.88 2.29
C ASN A 197 17.55 3.49 2.49
N TYR A 198 17.06 2.53 1.72
CA TYR A 198 17.60 1.18 1.72
C TYR A 198 18.82 1.10 0.78
N ASP A 199 19.95 0.67 1.31
CA ASP A 199 21.15 0.39 0.53
C ASP A 199 21.18 -1.09 0.14
N ASP A 200 21.01 -1.38 -1.16
CA ASP A 200 21.04 -2.73 -1.73
C ASP A 200 22.42 -3.41 -1.61
N GLN A 201 23.53 -2.64 -1.54
CA GLN A 201 24.87 -3.20 -1.44
C GLN A 201 25.17 -3.70 -0.03
N LEU A 202 24.77 -2.92 0.98
CA LEU A 202 25.02 -3.22 2.39
C LEU A 202 23.84 -3.93 3.07
N ASN A 203 22.72 -4.14 2.35
CA ASN A 203 21.50 -4.78 2.84
C ASN A 203 21.00 -4.20 4.18
N LYS A 204 21.06 -2.87 4.29
CA LYS A 204 20.71 -2.12 5.49
C LYS A 204 20.05 -0.79 5.13
N PHE A 205 19.28 -0.26 6.07
CA PHE A 205 18.73 1.09 5.95
C PHE A 205 19.72 2.10 6.51
N VAL A 206 19.88 3.22 5.81
CA VAL A 206 20.76 4.32 6.17
C VAL A 206 20.01 5.65 6.08
N PHE A 207 20.33 6.56 6.98
CA PHE A 207 19.87 7.94 6.93
C PHE A 207 20.99 8.82 6.39
N SER A 208 20.75 9.44 5.24
CA SER A 208 21.74 10.31 4.57
C SER A 208 21.74 11.70 5.19
N VAL A 209 22.81 12.06 5.88
CA VAL A 209 23.03 13.42 6.40
C VAL A 209 23.63 14.26 5.26
N LYS A 210 23.05 15.44 5.03
CA LYS A 210 23.51 16.38 4.00
C LYS A 210 23.90 17.71 4.62
N ASP A 211 24.92 18.36 4.06
CA ASP A 211 25.28 19.73 4.41
C ASP A 211 24.27 20.76 3.86
N ASP A 212 24.44 22.04 4.23
CA ASP A 212 23.65 23.17 3.74
C ASP A 212 23.70 23.35 2.22
N LYS A 213 24.64 22.67 1.54
CA LYS A 213 24.81 22.67 0.08
C LYS A 213 24.22 21.41 -0.57
N GLY A 214 23.57 20.54 0.20
CA GLY A 214 22.94 19.31 -0.25
C GLY A 214 23.89 18.14 -0.54
N LYS A 215 25.17 18.26 -0.21
CA LYS A 215 26.16 17.18 -0.37
C LYS A 215 26.08 16.20 0.79
N LEU A 216 26.21 14.91 0.48
CA LEU A 216 26.28 13.85 1.49
C LEU A 216 27.51 14.05 2.38
N THR A 217 27.29 14.20 3.68
CA THR A 217 28.35 14.37 4.67
C THR A 217 28.56 13.13 5.53
N ASP A 218 27.47 12.43 5.86
CA ASP A 218 27.52 11.25 6.73
C ASP A 218 26.32 10.32 6.48
N GLU A 219 26.42 9.09 6.98
CA GLU A 219 25.36 8.08 6.96
C GLU A 219 25.11 7.54 8.36
N LEU A 220 23.92 7.82 8.90
CA LEU A 220 23.53 7.32 10.22
C LEU A 220 22.80 5.98 10.11
N SER A 221 23.06 5.11 11.07
CA SER A 221 22.28 3.88 11.26
C SER A 221 20.87 4.21 11.78
N ILE A 222 19.95 3.24 11.70
CA ILE A 222 18.61 3.39 12.29
C ILE A 222 18.70 3.70 13.79
N GLU A 223 19.60 3.04 14.51
CA GLU A 223 19.78 3.26 15.95
C GLU A 223 20.21 4.69 16.25
N ASP A 224 21.23 5.18 15.53
CA ASP A 224 21.79 6.51 15.76
C ASP A 224 20.77 7.60 15.41
N ARG A 225 20.05 7.45 14.30
CA ARG A 225 19.01 8.40 13.90
C ARG A 225 17.84 8.42 14.89
N VAL A 226 17.35 7.27 15.35
CA VAL A 226 16.28 7.19 16.35
C VAL A 226 16.73 7.79 17.68
N LYS A 227 17.96 7.50 18.12
CA LYS A 227 18.53 8.09 19.33
C LYS A 227 18.63 9.61 19.21
N MET A 228 19.15 10.11 18.10
CA MET A 228 19.30 11.54 17.84
C MET A 228 17.94 12.25 17.83
N PHE A 229 16.96 11.68 17.14
CA PHE A 229 15.59 12.21 17.10
C PHE A 229 14.93 12.28 18.47
N LEU A 230 15.05 11.22 19.28
CA LEU A 230 14.49 11.19 20.63
C LEU A 230 15.30 12.01 21.64
N SER A 231 16.55 12.37 21.34
CA SER A 231 17.35 13.23 22.24
C SER A 231 17.16 14.72 21.95
N ASP A 232 16.41 15.05 20.91
CA ASP A 232 16.08 16.42 20.52
C ASP A 232 15.14 17.05 21.57
N PRO A 233 15.48 18.23 22.14
CA PRO A 233 14.59 18.94 23.06
C PRO A 233 13.18 19.16 22.51
N ASP A 234 13.05 19.36 21.21
CA ASP A 234 11.75 19.58 20.55
C ASP A 234 10.85 18.32 20.59
N ASN A 235 11.45 17.14 20.83
CA ASN A 235 10.77 15.85 20.89
C ASN A 235 10.68 15.27 22.31
N GLU A 236 10.99 16.06 23.35
CA GLU A 236 10.98 15.58 24.75
C GLU A 236 9.61 15.02 25.16
N ASN A 237 8.52 15.56 24.61
CA ASN A 237 7.14 15.08 24.80
C ASN A 237 6.89 13.65 24.27
N LEU A 238 7.79 13.10 23.46
CA LEU A 238 7.71 11.75 22.92
C LEU A 238 8.43 10.71 23.81
N ILE A 239 9.13 11.13 24.86
CA ILE A 239 9.87 10.27 25.78
C ILE A 239 9.09 10.11 27.09
N ALA A 240 9.07 8.90 27.65
CA ALA A 240 8.57 8.68 28.98
C ALA A 240 9.48 9.34 30.03
N SER A 241 8.92 10.20 30.88
CA SER A 241 9.65 10.82 31.99
C SER A 241 10.35 9.76 32.85
N SER A 242 11.61 9.97 33.20
CA SER A 242 12.36 9.12 34.13
C SER A 242 11.88 9.22 35.59
N ALA A 243 10.94 10.13 35.87
CA ALA A 243 10.31 10.27 37.17
C ALA A 243 9.58 8.98 37.56
N ASN A 244 9.99 8.40 38.68
CA ASN A 244 9.47 7.15 39.22
C ASN A 244 7.99 7.31 39.62
N THR A 245 7.05 6.91 38.75
CA THR A 245 5.59 7.01 39.01
C THR A 245 5.05 5.94 39.96
N ASN A 246 5.91 5.11 40.55
CA ASN A 246 5.52 4.10 41.55
C ASN A 246 5.12 4.68 42.92
N GLY A 247 4.94 5.99 43.04
CA GLY A 247 4.67 6.66 44.31
C GLY A 247 3.72 7.83 44.18
N THR A 248 2.48 7.62 43.75
CA THR A 248 1.28 8.33 44.28
C THR A 248 0.02 7.75 43.63
N GLY A 249 -0.97 7.43 44.47
CA GLY A 249 -2.09 6.55 44.14
C GLY A 249 -2.88 6.91 42.90
N VAL A 250 -3.01 5.94 42.00
CA VAL A 250 -4.07 5.90 41.00
C VAL A 250 -5.41 5.83 41.75
N ARG A 251 -6.11 6.97 41.86
CA ARG A 251 -7.55 6.96 42.09
C ARG A 251 -8.17 6.32 40.85
N ASN A 252 -8.70 5.12 41.02
CA ASN A 252 -9.60 4.48 40.05
C ASN A 252 -10.77 5.43 39.79
N TYR A 253 -10.73 6.15 38.68
CA TYR A 253 -11.89 6.85 38.16
C TYR A 253 -12.77 5.79 37.48
N ASN A 254 -13.73 5.25 38.23
CA ASN A 254 -14.86 4.51 37.68
C ASN A 254 -15.74 5.49 36.90
N GLY A 255 -15.31 5.83 35.67
CA GLY A 255 -16.19 6.39 34.65
C GLY A 255 -17.00 5.24 34.05
N GLY A 256 -18.32 5.27 34.24
CA GLY A 256 -19.23 4.22 33.82
C GLY A 256 -19.17 3.94 32.32
N GLY A 257 -18.49 2.87 31.96
CA GLY A 257 -18.77 2.10 30.77
C GLY A 257 -19.26 0.73 31.24
N GLU A 258 -20.45 0.32 30.81
CA GLU A 258 -20.92 -1.06 30.98
C GLU A 258 -19.82 -2.03 30.54
N VAL A 259 -19.23 -2.73 31.51
CA VAL A 259 -18.36 -3.86 31.23
C VAL A 259 -19.27 -4.97 30.73
N ILE A 260 -19.44 -5.03 29.41
CA ILE A 260 -19.95 -6.20 28.73
C ILE A 260 -18.98 -7.34 29.05
N LYS A 261 -19.31 -8.12 30.08
CA LYS A 261 -18.69 -9.44 30.35
C LYS A 261 -19.15 -10.40 29.25
N THR A 262 -18.67 -10.21 28.03
CA THR A 262 -18.69 -11.29 27.05
C THR A 262 -17.67 -12.32 27.52
N LYS A 263 -18.17 -13.35 28.21
CA LYS A 263 -17.50 -14.65 28.29
C LYS A 263 -17.36 -15.15 26.84
N SER A 264 -16.33 -14.68 26.14
CA SER A 264 -15.90 -15.24 24.87
C SER A 264 -15.26 -16.59 25.19
N THR A 265 -16.09 -17.63 25.15
CA THR A 265 -15.68 -19.03 25.17
C THR A 265 -15.31 -19.52 23.77
N LYS A 266 -14.89 -18.63 22.86
CA LYS A 266 -14.30 -19.07 21.59
C LYS A 266 -12.95 -19.69 21.90
N LYS A 267 -12.92 -21.03 21.90
CA LYS A 267 -11.71 -21.83 21.92
C LYS A 267 -10.86 -21.44 20.71
N TYR A 268 -9.54 -21.43 20.90
CA TYR A 268 -8.57 -21.12 19.86
C TYR A 268 -8.64 -22.18 18.74
N ASP A 269 -9.43 -21.91 17.70
CA ASP A 269 -9.53 -22.77 16.52
C ASP A 269 -8.38 -22.45 15.54
N PRO A 270 -7.54 -23.43 15.17
CA PRO A 270 -6.51 -23.26 14.15
C PRO A 270 -7.03 -22.80 12.79
N LYS A 271 -8.33 -22.93 12.51
CA LYS A 271 -8.96 -22.49 11.27
C LYS A 271 -9.61 -21.11 11.37
N ASP A 272 -9.53 -20.44 12.52
CA ASP A 272 -10.08 -19.10 12.68
C ASP A 272 -9.29 -18.10 11.80
N PRO A 273 -9.95 -17.40 10.85
CA PRO A 273 -9.28 -16.45 9.95
C PRO A 273 -8.50 -15.36 10.67
N ASP A 274 -8.97 -14.92 11.84
CA ASP A 274 -8.31 -13.87 12.61
C ASP A 274 -7.04 -14.40 13.29
N ILE A 275 -7.04 -15.65 13.75
CA ILE A 275 -5.87 -16.30 14.34
C ILE A 275 -4.81 -16.57 13.27
N ILE A 276 -5.21 -17.05 12.09
CA ILE A 276 -4.30 -17.28 10.96
C ILE A 276 -3.64 -15.97 10.55
N LYS A 277 -4.44 -14.90 10.40
CA LYS A 277 -3.93 -13.57 10.03
C LYS A 277 -2.96 -13.02 11.08
N GLN A 278 -3.27 -13.17 12.37
CA GLN A 278 -2.37 -12.72 13.44
C GLN A 278 -1.10 -13.56 13.57
N ALA A 279 -1.18 -14.87 13.32
CA ALA A 279 -0.01 -15.75 13.30
C ALA A 279 0.95 -15.37 12.17
N TYR A 280 0.39 -15.15 10.97
CA TYR A 280 1.13 -14.67 9.81
C TYR A 280 1.80 -13.31 10.07
N LEU A 281 1.06 -12.35 10.64
CA LEU A 281 1.60 -11.03 10.99
C LEU A 281 2.74 -11.08 12.01
N LYS A 282 2.77 -12.12 12.86
CA LYS A 282 3.81 -12.30 13.89
C LYS A 282 4.94 -13.24 13.46
N GLY A 283 4.90 -13.75 12.22
CA GLY A 283 5.88 -14.72 11.71
C GLY A 283 5.90 -16.04 12.49
N LEU A 284 4.78 -16.40 13.12
CA LEU A 284 4.62 -17.63 13.90
C LEU A 284 3.77 -18.63 13.11
N SER A 285 3.99 -19.93 13.36
CA SER A 285 3.02 -20.93 12.92
C SER A 285 1.68 -20.69 13.63
N VAL A 286 0.58 -21.12 13.02
CA VAL A 286 -0.76 -20.98 13.61
C VAL A 286 -0.82 -21.70 14.96
N GLU A 287 -0.16 -22.85 15.09
CA GLU A 287 -0.07 -23.58 16.35
C GLU A 287 0.74 -22.82 17.43
N ASP A 288 1.86 -22.19 17.06
CA ASP A 288 2.69 -21.44 18.01
C ASP A 288 2.01 -20.15 18.49
N HIS A 289 1.28 -19.49 17.61
CA HIS A 289 0.46 -18.32 17.97
C HIS A 289 -0.68 -18.72 18.91
N ILE A 290 -1.32 -19.87 18.68
CA ILE A 290 -2.34 -20.41 19.60
C ILE A 290 -1.72 -20.76 20.96
N ALA A 291 -0.53 -21.36 20.98
CA ALA A 291 0.16 -21.71 22.22
C ALA A 291 0.53 -20.48 23.05
N THR A 292 0.96 -19.40 22.40
CA THR A 292 1.25 -18.11 23.07
C THR A 292 -0.02 -17.45 23.60
N LEU A 293 -1.13 -17.49 22.86
CA LEU A 293 -2.43 -17.00 23.34
C LEU A 293 -2.93 -17.78 24.57
N LYS A 294 -2.79 -19.11 24.58
CA LYS A 294 -3.13 -19.95 25.75
C LYS A 294 -2.31 -19.58 26.98
N LYS A 295 -0.99 -19.43 26.84
CA LYS A 295 -0.10 -19.01 27.94
C LYS A 295 -0.43 -17.61 28.47
N MET A 296 -0.80 -16.67 27.59
CA MET A 296 -1.22 -15.34 28.01
C MET A 296 -2.54 -15.38 28.78
N ARG A 297 -3.49 -16.21 28.35
CA ARG A 297 -4.75 -16.42 29.06
C ARG A 297 -4.55 -17.08 30.43
N GLU A 298 -3.73 -18.12 30.52
CA GLU A 298 -3.37 -18.74 31.81
C GLU A 298 -2.71 -17.74 32.78
N LYS A 299 -1.89 -16.81 32.27
CA LYS A 299 -1.30 -15.74 33.08
C LYS A 299 -2.36 -14.74 33.53
N LEU A 300 -3.27 -14.34 32.65
CA LEU A 300 -4.39 -13.45 32.96
C LEU A 300 -5.34 -14.07 33.99
N ASP A 301 -5.67 -15.35 33.86
CA ASP A 301 -6.54 -16.07 34.78
C ASP A 301 -5.90 -16.19 36.18
N LYS A 302 -4.58 -16.39 36.24
CA LYS A 302 -3.80 -16.34 37.51
C LYS A 302 -3.80 -14.95 38.15
N VAL A 303 -3.72 -13.88 37.35
CA VAL A 303 -3.73 -12.48 37.84
C VAL A 303 -5.13 -12.07 38.31
N HIS A 304 -6.18 -12.57 37.66
CA HIS A 304 -7.57 -12.25 38.01
C HIS A 304 -8.20 -13.19 39.04
N GLY A 305 -7.44 -14.17 39.56
CA GLY A 305 -7.93 -15.10 40.59
C GLY A 305 -9.07 -16.00 40.13
N ILE A 306 -9.26 -16.16 38.81
CA ILE A 306 -10.28 -17.03 38.25
C ILE A 306 -9.69 -18.44 38.22
N LYS A 307 -10.01 -19.26 39.23
CA LYS A 307 -9.71 -20.69 39.20
C LYS A 307 -10.45 -21.30 38.01
N GLY A 308 -9.70 -21.74 37.00
CA GLY A 308 -10.23 -22.40 35.82
C GLY A 308 -10.83 -23.77 36.16
N GLU A 309 -11.98 -24.05 35.56
CA GLU A 309 -12.44 -25.41 35.20
C GLU A 309 -11.90 -25.78 33.82
#